data_AF-A0A9D8DP93-F1
#
_entry.id   AF-A0A9D8DP93-F1
#
_cell.length_a   1.000
_cell.length_b   1.000
_cell.length_c   1.000
_cell.angle_alpha   90.00
_cell.angle_beta   90.00
_cell.angle_gamma   90.00
#
_symmetry.space_group_name_H-M   'P 1'
#
loop_
_entity.id
_entity.type
_entity.pdbx_description
1 polymer ?
#
loop_
_entity_poly.entity_id
_entity_poly.type
_entity_poly.pdbx_seq_one_letter_code
_entity_poly.pdbx_strand_id
1 'polypeptide(L)' 'MGPDRSTEPPRCPGCGAPGIPILYGMPDPELIEASERGDAAIGGCVIDARNPTHQCSRCETSWIEESADNAGG' A
#
# COMPACT_ATOMS: atom_id res chain seq x y z
N MET A 1 11.55 16.84 19.73
CA MET A 1 12.10 16.13 18.56
C MET A 1 12.44 14.70 18.95
N GLY A 2 11.49 13.78 18.81
CA GLY A 2 11.77 12.34 18.72
C GLY A 2 11.19 11.87 17.36
N PRO A 3 11.78 10.89 16.68
CA PRO A 3 11.20 10.38 15.45
C PRO A 3 9.82 9.82 15.79
N ASP A 4 8.80 10.46 15.24
CA ASP A 4 7.41 10.04 15.31
C ASP A 4 7.33 8.60 14.80
N ARG A 5 7.02 7.69 15.72
CA ARG A 5 6.99 6.24 15.48
C ARG A 5 5.84 5.96 14.52
N SER A 6 6.10 5.43 13.31
CA SER A 6 5.26 4.41 12.62
C SER A 6 5.43 4.29 11.08
N THR A 7 6.35 5.00 10.42
CA THR A 7 6.56 4.85 8.96
C THR A 7 7.59 3.75 8.61
N GLU A 8 7.42 2.52 9.09
CA GLU A 8 8.18 1.39 8.55
C GLU A 8 7.34 0.73 7.44
N PRO A 9 7.86 0.55 6.21
CA PRO A 9 7.09 -0.02 5.11
C PRO A 9 6.59 -1.40 5.51
N PRO A 10 5.30 -1.69 5.29
CA PRO A 10 4.70 -2.94 5.73
C PRO A 10 5.34 -4.12 5.02
N ARG A 11 5.60 -5.17 5.79
CA ARG A 11 6.21 -6.39 5.30
C ARG A 11 5.14 -7.41 5.00
N CYS A 12 5.33 -8.12 3.90
CA CYS A 12 4.43 -9.16 3.48
C CYS A 12 4.36 -10.28 4.55
N PRO A 13 3.16 -10.64 5.04
CA PRO A 13 3.02 -11.70 6.04
C PRO A 13 3.36 -13.10 5.49
N GLY A 14 3.28 -13.30 4.17
CA GLY A 14 3.60 -14.59 3.53
C GLY A 14 5.11 -14.86 3.36
N CYS A 15 5.90 -13.86 2.96
CA CYS A 15 7.31 -14.06 2.57
C CYS A 15 8.30 -13.10 3.26
N GLY A 16 7.82 -12.10 4.00
CA GLY A 16 8.67 -11.11 4.70
C GLY A 16 9.30 -10.04 3.81
N ALA A 17 9.03 -10.05 2.50
CA ALA A 17 9.48 -9.01 1.57
C ALA A 17 8.75 -7.67 1.82
N PRO A 18 9.36 -6.52 1.48
CA PRO A 18 8.67 -5.23 1.54
C PRO A 18 7.47 -5.21 0.60
N GLY A 19 6.31 -4.77 1.10
CA GLY A 19 5.13 -4.52 0.29
C GLY A 19 5.21 -3.17 -0.40
N ILE A 20 4.59 -3.07 -1.58
CA ILE A 20 4.36 -1.81 -2.27
C ILE A 20 2.93 -1.33 -1.97
N PRO A 21 2.71 -0.01 -1.85
CA PRO A 21 1.36 0.52 -1.64
C PRO A 21 0.50 0.28 -2.88
N ILE A 22 -0.76 -0.07 -2.65
CA ILE A 22 -1.79 -0.10 -3.67
C ILE A 22 -2.48 1.26 -3.66
N LEU A 23 -2.31 1.99 -4.74
CA LEU A 23 -2.94 3.28 -4.95
C LEU A 23 -4.25 3.07 -5.68
N TYR A 24 -5.33 3.49 -5.03
CA TYR A 24 -6.66 3.45 -5.59
C TYR A 24 -7.11 4.86 -5.94
N GLY A 25 -7.91 4.98 -6.99
CA GLY A 25 -8.45 6.26 -7.43
C GLY A 25 -8.35 6.45 -8.93
N MET A 26 -8.40 7.71 -9.36
CA MET A 26 -8.24 8.05 -10.77
C MET A 26 -6.78 7.82 -11.17
N PRO A 27 -6.52 7.12 -12.29
CA PRO A 27 -5.15 6.86 -12.74
C PRO A 27 -4.50 8.19 -13.16
N ASP A 28 -3.70 8.75 -12.25
CA ASP A 28 -2.79 9.85 -12.57
C ASP A 28 -1.58 9.32 -13.35
N PRO A 29 -0.98 10.10 -14.26
CA PRO A 29 0.19 9.68 -15.04
C PRO A 29 1.35 9.24 -14.14
N GLU A 30 1.61 9.96 -13.04
CA GLU A 30 2.64 9.60 -12.06
C GLU A 30 2.36 8.23 -11.41
N LEU A 31 1.08 7.89 -11.20
CA LEU A 31 0.65 6.61 -10.65
C LEU A 31 0.96 5.46 -11.62
N ILE A 32 0.69 5.71 -12.91
CA ILE A 32 0.95 4.76 -13.99
C ILE A 32 2.46 4.52 -14.08
N GLU A 33 3.27 5.58 -14.13
CA GLU A 33 4.72 5.45 -14.17
C GLU A 33 5.29 4.73 -12.93
N ALA A 34 4.77 5.03 -11.73
CA ALA A 34 5.15 4.32 -10.52
C ALA A 34 4.78 2.84 -10.56
N SER A 35 3.63 2.50 -11.15
CA SER A 35 3.21 1.12 -11.34
C SER A 35 4.07 0.38 -12.36
N GLU A 36 4.47 1.03 -13.44
CA GLU A 36 5.38 0.46 -14.44
C GLU A 36 6.79 0.21 -13.88
N ARG A 37 7.25 1.07 -12.97
CA ARG A 37 8.52 0.87 -12.24
C ARG A 37 8.44 -0.20 -11.15
N GLY A 38 7.24 -0.61 -10.75
CA GLY A 38 7.02 -1.52 -9.62
C GLY A 38 7.17 -0.85 -8.25
N ASP A 39 7.06 0.48 -8.19
CA ASP A 39 7.06 1.25 -6.94
C ASP A 39 5.69 1.23 -6.24
N ALA A 40 4.60 1.06 -7.00
CA ALA A 40 3.22 1.02 -6.48
C ALA A 40 2.33 0.09 -7.34
N ALA A 41 1.20 -0.36 -6.81
CA ALA A 41 0.20 -1.13 -7.57
C ALA A 41 -1.08 -0.29 -7.76
N ILE A 42 -1.77 -0.44 -8.88
CA ILE A 42 -3.03 0.28 -9.14
C ILE A 42 -4.22 -0.59 -8.72
N GLY A 43 -4.91 -0.16 -7.67
CA GLY A 43 -6.05 -0.85 -7.08
C GLY A 43 -7.38 -0.69 -7.82
N GLY A 44 -7.38 -0.30 -9.09
CA GLY A 44 -8.63 0.04 -9.78
C GLY A 44 -9.39 1.21 -9.12
N CYS A 45 -10.64 1.41 -9.54
CA CYS A 45 -11.39 2.64 -9.24
C CYS A 45 -12.13 2.63 -7.88
N VAL A 46 -12.39 1.45 -7.31
CA VAL A 46 -13.26 1.32 -6.12
C VAL A 46 -12.42 1.12 -4.86
N ILE A 47 -12.54 2.05 -3.92
CA ILE A 47 -11.94 1.98 -2.58
C ILE A 47 -13.02 1.52 -1.60
N ASP A 48 -12.79 0.41 -0.93
CA ASP A 48 -13.59 -0.09 0.18
C ASP A 48 -12.65 -0.34 1.37
N ALA A 49 -13.15 -0.30 2.60
CA ALA A 49 -12.37 -0.62 3.80
C ALA A 49 -11.84 -2.08 3.79
N ARG A 50 -12.46 -2.94 2.99
CA ARG A 50 -12.03 -4.33 2.77
C ARG A 50 -11.01 -4.48 1.63
N ASN A 51 -10.69 -3.40 0.93
CA ASN A 51 -9.72 -3.47 -0.15
C ASN A 51 -8.30 -3.50 0.40
N PRO A 52 -7.43 -4.36 -0.16
CA PRO A 52 -6.05 -4.44 0.29
C PRO A 52 -5.34 -3.11 0.00
N THR A 53 -4.64 -2.58 0.98
CA THR A 53 -3.86 -1.34 0.82
C THR A 53 -2.45 -1.58 0.29
N HIS A 54 -1.94 -2.82 0.38
CA HIS A 54 -0.57 -3.16 0.01
C HIS A 54 -0.53 -4.49 -0.75
N GLN A 55 0.42 -4.60 -1.68
CA GLN A 55 0.70 -5.80 -2.44
C GLN A 55 2.17 -6.18 -2.34
N CYS A 56 2.47 -7.47 -2.26
CA CYS A 56 3.84 -7.96 -2.32
C CYS A 56 4.30 -8.08 -3.78
N SER A 57 5.41 -7.43 -4.13
CA SER A 57 6.05 -7.59 -5.45
C SER A 57 6.71 -8.96 -5.67
N ARG A 58 6.89 -9.78 -4.61
CA ARG A 58 7.53 -11.11 -4.69
C ARG A 58 6.53 -12.26 -4.83
N CYS A 59 5.45 -12.21 -4.07
CA CYS A 59 4.49 -13.32 -3.96
C CYS A 59 3.04 -12.89 -4.25
N GLU A 60 2.85 -11.64 -4.68
CA GLU A 60 1.56 -11.08 -5.11
C GLU A 60 0.46 -11.13 -4.02
N THR A 61 0.84 -11.40 -2.77
CA THR A 61 -0.06 -11.37 -1.62
C THR A 61 -0.52 -9.94 -1.40
N SER A 62 -1.82 -9.75 -1.17
CA SER A 62 -2.42 -8.44 -0.91
C SER A 62 -2.99 -8.40 0.51
N TRP A 63 -2.79 -7.31 1.23
CA TRP A 63 -3.28 -7.15 2.61
C TRP A 63 -3.69 -5.71 2.92
N ILE A 64 -4.50 -5.57 3.97
CA ILE A 64 -4.98 -4.30 4.48
C ILE A 64 -4.05 -3.89 5.62
N GLU A 65 -3.42 -2.74 5.48
CA GLU A 65 -2.72 -2.05 6.57
C GLU A 65 -3.74 -1.16 7.25
N GLU A 66 -3.99 -1.44 8.53
CA GLU A 66 -4.98 -0.74 9.35
C GLU A 66 -4.51 0.67 9.80
N SER A 67 -3.57 1.27 9.09
CA SER A 67 -2.87 2.50 9.49
C SER A 67 -3.61 3.80 9.14
N ALA A 68 -4.72 3.75 8.39
CA ALA A 68 -5.52 4.94 8.05
C ALA A 68 -6.71 5.22 9.00
N ASP A 69 -7.09 4.28 9.88
CA ASP A 69 -8.33 4.38 10.67
C ASP A 69 -8.13 4.89 12.13
N ASN A 70 -6.94 5.35 12.50
CA ASN A 70 -6.65 5.79 13.88
C ASN A 70 -6.41 7.30 14.02
N ALA A 71 -7.29 8.12 13.42
CA ALA A 71 -7.49 9.51 13.80
C ALA A 71 -8.77 9.65 14.65
N GLY A 72 -8.78 9.05 15.83
CA GLY A 72 -9.85 9.18 16.81
C GLY A 72 -9.27 9.26 18.23
N GLY A 73 -9.32 10.46 18.82
CA GLY A 73 -8.89 10.74 20.19
C GLY A 73 -8.90 12.23 20.50
#